data_AF-J4KT75-F1
#
_entry.id   AF-J4KT75-F1
#
_cell.length_a   1.000
_cell.length_b   1.000
_cell.length_c   1.000
_cell.angle_alpha   90.00
_cell.angle_beta   90.00
_cell.angle_gamma   90.00
#
_symmetry.space_group_name_H-M   'P 1'
#
loop_
_entity.id
_entity.type
_entity.pdbx_description
1 polymer ?
#
loop_
_entity_poly.entity_id
_entity_poly.type
_entity_poly.pdbx_seq_one_letter_code
_entity_poly.pdbx_strand_id
1 'polypeptide(L)'
;MKKEYVLTFSCPDQKGIQAKTSSFLFSNNAFLTDVQSYSDKKTQSFFSRIVFSLDDLDGVASSFMSEFDVLASELSMKWNINDLNKKTKTLIAVSKEGHCLNDLLYRAKYKDMPIDIVGVVSNHETFKEIVEFNGYQFHHLPIINNDKKSQEKEFHEIAIQAEAELIVLARYMQILSQDFVSKWSNNCINIHHSFLPSFKGSKPYHQAYNKA
;
A
#
# COMPACT_ATOMS: atom_id res chain seq x y z
N MET A 1 -7.49 26.18 2.08
CA MET A 1 -8.44 25.12 1.68
C MET A 1 -8.51 24.11 2.80
N LYS A 2 -9.69 23.57 3.14
CA LYS A 2 -9.80 22.50 4.14
C LYS A 2 -9.07 21.27 3.61
N LYS A 3 -8.18 20.68 4.40
CA LYS A 3 -7.53 19.40 4.06
C LYS A 3 -8.51 18.26 4.34
N GLU A 4 -8.50 17.25 3.49
CA GLU A 4 -9.28 16.03 3.68
C GLU A 4 -8.39 14.92 4.24
N TYR A 5 -8.92 14.22 5.23
CA TYR A 5 -8.27 13.11 5.90
C TYR A 5 -9.14 11.86 5.80
N VAL A 6 -8.50 10.70 5.83
CA VAL A 6 -9.17 9.41 5.93
C VAL A 6 -8.75 8.70 7.21
N LEU A 7 -9.72 8.47 8.09
CA LEU A 7 -9.60 7.58 9.24
C LEU A 7 -10.03 6.17 8.81
N THR A 8 -9.13 5.21 8.98
CA THR A 8 -9.44 3.78 8.85
C THR A 8 -9.17 3.09 10.17
N PHE A 9 -10.07 2.21 10.59
CA PHE A 9 -9.82 1.39 11.77
C PHE A 9 -10.53 0.03 11.72
N SER A 10 -10.01 -0.88 12.53
CA SER A 10 -10.62 -2.18 12.83
C SER A 10 -10.54 -2.47 14.33
N CYS A 11 -11.59 -3.05 14.90
CA CYS A 11 -11.66 -3.44 16.31
C CYS A 11 -12.61 -4.62 16.54
N PRO A 12 -12.64 -5.23 17.75
CA PRO A 12 -13.72 -6.14 18.13
C PRO A 12 -15.09 -5.45 18.02
N ASP A 13 -16.07 -6.13 17.43
CA ASP A 13 -17.40 -5.58 17.22
C ASP A 13 -18.15 -5.44 18.56
N GLN A 14 -18.66 -4.24 18.83
CA GLN A 14 -19.34 -3.89 20.07
C GLN A 14 -20.26 -2.67 19.88
N LYS A 15 -21.20 -2.50 20.80
CA LYS A 15 -22.16 -1.38 20.73
C LYS A 15 -21.43 -0.04 20.90
N GLY A 16 -21.86 0.96 20.14
CA GLY A 16 -21.45 2.35 20.33
C GLY A 16 -20.17 2.78 19.61
N ILE A 17 -19.51 1.90 18.85
CA ILE A 17 -18.29 2.25 18.07
C ILE A 17 -18.56 3.47 17.18
N GLN A 18 -19.61 3.40 16.37
CA GLN A 18 -19.97 4.49 15.46
C GLN A 18 -20.38 5.77 16.18
N ALA A 19 -21.18 5.66 17.25
CA ALA A 19 -21.60 6.81 18.02
C ALA A 19 -20.41 7.54 18.67
N LYS A 20 -19.49 6.81 19.30
CA LYS A 20 -18.28 7.39 19.92
C LYS A 20 -17.35 8.02 18.88
N THR A 21 -17.12 7.32 17.76
CA THR A 21 -16.23 7.81 16.71
C THR A 21 -16.77 9.07 16.04
N SER A 22 -18.05 9.07 15.64
CA SER A 22 -18.68 10.25 15.04
C SER A 22 -18.78 11.42 16.04
N SER A 23 -19.06 11.15 17.32
CA SER A 23 -19.08 12.19 18.37
C SER A 23 -17.72 12.80 18.62
N PHE A 24 -16.66 11.97 18.62
CA PHE A 24 -15.28 12.44 18.73
C PHE A 24 -14.92 13.38 17.57
N LEU A 25 -15.21 12.95 16.34
CA LEU A 25 -14.97 13.73 15.12
C LEU A 25 -15.75 15.06 15.16
N PHE A 26 -17.04 15.00 15.52
CA PHE A 26 -17.88 16.18 15.67
C PHE A 26 -17.34 17.16 16.73
N SER A 27 -16.90 16.65 17.90
CA SER A 27 -16.36 17.49 18.99
C SER A 27 -15.07 18.20 18.59
N ASN A 28 -14.35 17.65 17.62
CA ASN A 28 -13.15 18.24 17.03
C ASN A 28 -13.45 19.07 15.76
N ASN A 29 -14.71 19.45 15.53
CA ASN A 29 -15.17 20.22 14.38
C ASN A 29 -14.86 19.56 13.01
N ALA A 30 -14.72 18.23 12.97
CA ALA A 30 -14.57 17.51 11.71
C ALA A 30 -15.90 17.44 10.96
N PHE A 31 -15.85 17.70 9.65
CA PHE A 31 -16.99 17.52 8.76
C PHE A 31 -16.82 16.23 7.96
N LEU A 32 -17.65 15.23 8.21
CA LEU A 32 -17.59 13.92 7.55
C LEU A 32 -18.16 14.01 6.13
N THR A 33 -17.40 13.57 5.13
CA THR A 33 -17.79 13.60 3.71
C THR A 33 -18.13 12.23 3.13
N ASP A 34 -17.55 11.15 3.68
CA ASP A 34 -17.85 9.77 3.29
C ASP A 34 -17.67 8.84 4.50
N VAL A 35 -18.61 7.93 4.72
CA VAL A 35 -18.58 6.97 5.84
C VAL A 35 -19.00 5.60 5.34
N GLN A 36 -18.11 4.62 5.54
CA GLN A 36 -18.36 3.24 5.20
C GLN A 36 -18.01 2.35 6.38
N SER A 37 -18.87 1.39 6.69
CA SER A 37 -18.64 0.47 7.80
C SER A 37 -19.17 -0.92 7.52
N TYR A 38 -18.51 -1.89 8.13
CA TYR A 38 -18.81 -3.29 7.95
C TYR A 38 -18.56 -4.06 9.26
N SER A 39 -19.58 -4.80 9.68
CA SER A 39 -19.49 -5.76 10.79
C SER A 39 -19.38 -7.18 10.21
N ASP A 40 -18.27 -7.85 10.48
CA ASP A 40 -18.11 -9.26 10.19
C ASP A 40 -18.59 -10.11 11.37
N LYS A 41 -19.76 -10.74 11.20
CA LYS A 41 -20.34 -11.62 12.23
C LYS A 41 -19.50 -12.87 12.51
N LYS A 42 -18.68 -13.34 11.56
CA LYS A 42 -17.90 -14.56 11.72
C LYS A 42 -16.69 -14.33 12.62
N THR A 43 -15.97 -13.24 12.37
CA THR A 43 -14.77 -12.87 13.13
C THR A 43 -15.07 -11.95 14.30
N GLN A 44 -16.33 -11.52 14.45
CA GLN A 44 -16.76 -10.54 15.46
C GLN A 44 -15.90 -9.26 15.41
N SER A 45 -15.59 -8.81 14.19
CA SER A 45 -14.75 -7.65 13.94
C SER A 45 -15.55 -6.57 13.23
N PHE A 46 -15.28 -5.32 13.60
CA PHE A 46 -15.84 -4.14 12.99
C PHE A 46 -14.76 -3.39 12.22
N PHE A 47 -15.10 -2.91 11.03
CA PHE A 47 -14.23 -2.14 10.15
C PHE A 47 -14.93 -0.84 9.76
N SER A 48 -14.18 0.25 9.70
CA SER A 48 -14.71 1.53 9.22
C SER A 48 -13.68 2.35 8.48
N ARG A 49 -14.16 3.09 7.50
CA ARG A 49 -13.45 4.12 6.74
C ARG A 49 -14.29 5.39 6.79
N ILE A 50 -13.71 6.47 7.30
CA ILE A 50 -14.35 7.77 7.43
C ILE A 50 -13.46 8.81 6.76
N VAL A 51 -13.97 9.46 5.73
CA VAL A 51 -13.37 10.65 5.14
C VAL A 51 -13.97 11.87 5.81
N PHE A 52 -13.11 12.80 6.23
CA PHE A 52 -13.54 14.03 6.88
C PHE A 52 -12.61 15.19 6.52
N SER A 53 -13.14 16.40 6.59
CA SER A 53 -12.38 17.63 6.45
C SER A 53 -12.27 18.35 7.79
N LEU A 54 -11.13 19.01 8.02
CA LEU A 54 -10.86 19.79 9.22
C LEU A 54 -10.11 21.07 8.84
N ASP A 55 -10.36 22.16 9.59
CA ASP A 55 -9.67 23.43 9.40
C ASP A 55 -8.24 23.31 9.97
N ASP A 56 -7.32 22.90 9.09
CA ASP A 56 -5.86 22.75 9.26
C ASP A 56 -5.38 21.98 10.52
N LEU A 57 -5.11 20.67 10.36
CA LEU A 57 -4.50 19.85 11.41
C LEU A 57 -3.02 20.20 11.67
N ASP A 58 -2.35 21.07 10.90
CA ASP A 58 -0.89 21.26 11.05
C ASP A 58 -0.48 21.80 12.44
N GLY A 59 -1.41 22.39 13.22
CA GLY A 59 -1.24 22.69 14.65
C GLY A 59 -2.08 21.85 15.63
N VAL A 60 -3.10 21.14 15.13
CA VAL A 60 -4.10 20.38 15.92
C VAL A 60 -3.85 18.85 15.86
N ALA A 61 -2.96 18.39 14.97
CA ALA A 61 -2.71 16.97 14.71
C ALA A 61 -2.28 16.23 15.98
N SER A 62 -1.31 16.77 16.74
CA SER A 62 -0.77 16.03 17.87
C SER A 62 -1.78 15.83 19.01
N SER A 63 -2.61 16.84 19.33
CA SER A 63 -3.65 16.70 20.36
C SER A 63 -4.80 15.83 19.86
N PHE A 64 -5.27 16.04 18.63
CA PHE A 64 -6.32 15.23 18.02
C PHE A 64 -5.94 13.75 17.97
N MET A 65 -4.72 13.44 17.52
CA MET A 65 -4.24 12.06 17.44
C MET A 65 -4.10 11.44 18.84
N SER A 66 -3.59 12.20 19.82
CA SER A 66 -3.47 11.74 21.21
C SER A 66 -4.83 11.46 21.86
N GLU A 67 -5.82 12.32 21.63
CA GLU A 67 -7.18 12.11 22.13
C GLU A 67 -7.87 10.93 21.42
N PHE A 68 -7.66 10.79 20.11
CA PHE A 68 -8.17 9.65 19.38
C PHE A 68 -7.52 8.34 19.85
N ASP A 69 -6.24 8.35 20.22
CA ASP A 69 -5.55 7.20 20.80
C ASP A 69 -6.20 6.73 22.11
N VAL A 70 -6.74 7.63 22.93
CA VAL A 70 -7.50 7.27 24.13
C VAL A 70 -8.76 6.51 23.76
N LEU A 71 -9.54 7.02 22.79
CA LEU A 71 -10.74 6.36 22.29
C LEU A 71 -10.42 5.01 21.62
N ALA A 72 -9.35 4.98 20.81
CA ALA A 72 -8.86 3.79 20.14
C ALA A 72 -8.46 2.72 21.15
N SER A 73 -7.79 3.11 22.24
CA SER A 73 -7.42 2.21 23.33
C SER A 73 -8.65 1.64 24.04
N GLU A 74 -9.64 2.49 24.37
CA GLU A 74 -10.92 2.07 24.97
C GLU A 74 -11.64 1.03 24.10
N LEU A 75 -11.63 1.24 22.78
CA LEU A 75 -12.33 0.38 21.82
C LEU A 75 -11.45 -0.72 21.22
N SER A 76 -10.19 -0.86 21.66
CA SER A 76 -9.21 -1.81 21.13
C SER A 76 -9.04 -1.71 19.61
N MET A 77 -8.97 -0.48 19.09
CA MET A 77 -8.80 -0.20 17.67
C MET A 77 -7.35 -0.32 17.23
N LYS A 78 -7.17 -0.94 16.06
CA LYS A 78 -6.02 -0.67 15.19
C LYS A 78 -6.49 0.37 14.18
N TRP A 79 -5.82 1.51 14.13
CA TRP A 79 -6.28 2.65 13.36
C TRP A 79 -5.14 3.36 12.63
N ASN A 80 -5.51 4.15 11.62
CA ASN A 80 -4.61 5.05 10.92
C ASN A 80 -5.40 6.26 10.41
N ILE A 81 -4.78 7.43 10.40
CA ILE A 81 -5.28 8.65 9.76
C ILE A 81 -4.25 9.12 8.75
N ASN A 82 -4.69 9.32 7.50
CA ASN A 82 -3.84 9.81 6.43
C ASN A 82 -4.46 11.05 5.78
N ASP A 83 -3.62 11.98 5.36
CA ASP A 83 -4.02 13.06 4.44
C ASP A 83 -4.35 12.44 3.08
N LEU A 84 -5.56 12.70 2.57
CA LEU A 84 -6.03 12.15 1.30
C LEU A 84 -5.24 12.68 0.11
N ASN A 85 -4.56 13.83 0.26
CA ASN A 85 -3.73 14.46 -0.77
C ASN A 85 -2.27 13.97 -0.73
N LYS A 86 -1.85 13.25 0.32
CA LYS A 86 -0.50 12.70 0.40
C LYS A 86 -0.40 11.48 -0.51
N LYS A 87 0.45 11.58 -1.53
CA LYS A 87 0.79 10.44 -2.40
C LYS A 87 1.63 9.41 -1.65
N THR A 88 1.32 8.14 -1.83
CA THR A 88 2.06 7.03 -1.19
C THR A 88 3.38 6.79 -1.91
N LYS A 89 4.50 6.91 -1.20
CA LYS A 89 5.85 6.61 -1.73
C LYS A 89 5.94 5.14 -2.11
N THR A 90 6.06 4.87 -3.40
CA THR A 90 5.92 3.53 -3.97
C THR A 90 7.18 3.14 -4.75
N LEU A 91 7.80 2.03 -4.33
CA LEU A 91 8.90 1.40 -5.05
C LEU A 91 8.35 0.27 -5.95
N ILE A 92 8.70 0.29 -7.23
CA ILE A 92 8.22 -0.71 -8.18
C ILE A 92 9.32 -1.74 -8.46
N ALA A 93 8.99 -3.03 -8.42
CA ALA A 93 9.88 -4.10 -8.85
C ALA A 93 9.39 -4.75 -10.14
N VAL A 94 10.27 -4.93 -11.12
CA VAL A 94 9.95 -5.48 -12.45
C VAL A 94 11.01 -6.49 -12.90
N SER A 95 10.62 -7.50 -13.67
CA SER A 95 11.57 -8.36 -14.40
C SER A 95 11.59 -8.03 -15.89
N LYS A 96 11.28 -8.97 -16.79
CA LYS A 96 11.32 -8.75 -18.25
C LYS A 96 9.98 -8.36 -18.86
N GLU A 97 8.88 -8.47 -18.11
CA GLU A 97 7.54 -8.13 -18.58
C GLU A 97 7.12 -6.75 -18.07
N GLY A 98 7.13 -5.73 -18.95
CA GLY A 98 6.95 -4.34 -18.55
C GLY A 98 5.53 -3.79 -18.66
N HIS A 99 4.53 -4.59 -19.01
CA HIS A 99 3.17 -4.06 -19.24
C HIS A 99 2.58 -3.41 -17.99
N CYS A 100 2.75 -4.01 -16.80
CA CYS A 100 2.34 -3.41 -15.54
C CYS A 100 3.17 -2.16 -15.19
N LEU A 101 4.49 -2.20 -15.41
CA LEU A 101 5.37 -1.05 -15.18
C LEU A 101 4.92 0.14 -16.02
N ASN A 102 4.70 -0.07 -17.33
CA ASN A 102 4.30 1.00 -18.25
C ASN A 102 2.94 1.60 -17.90
N ASP A 103 1.97 0.78 -17.50
CA ASP A 103 0.65 1.25 -17.05
C ASP A 103 0.77 2.08 -15.75
N LEU A 104 1.57 1.62 -14.78
CA LEU A 104 1.83 2.36 -13.53
C LEU A 104 2.51 3.71 -13.79
N LEU A 105 3.57 3.72 -14.60
CA LEU A 105 4.28 4.96 -14.98
C LEU A 105 3.32 5.95 -15.65
N TYR A 106 2.49 5.47 -16.60
CA TYR A 106 1.51 6.31 -17.28
C TYR A 106 0.45 6.86 -16.31
N ARG A 107 -0.11 6.04 -15.43
CA ARG A 107 -1.15 6.46 -14.49
C ARG A 107 -0.64 7.42 -13.42
N ALA A 108 0.54 7.16 -12.88
CA ALA A 108 1.19 8.05 -11.92
C ALA A 108 1.41 9.44 -12.51
N LYS A 109 1.85 9.51 -13.78
CA LYS A 109 2.16 10.77 -14.45
C LYS A 109 0.94 11.52 -14.99
N TYR A 110 -0.06 10.81 -15.53
CA TYR A 110 -1.12 11.43 -16.34
C TYR A 110 -2.55 11.15 -15.86
N LYS A 111 -2.76 10.26 -14.88
CA LYS A 111 -4.10 9.88 -14.41
C LYS A 111 -4.31 10.15 -12.92
N ASP A 112 -3.47 10.99 -12.34
CA ASP A 112 -3.53 11.39 -10.94
C ASP A 112 -3.62 10.20 -9.98
N MET A 113 -2.92 9.11 -10.32
CA MET A 113 -2.83 7.97 -9.42
C MET A 113 -2.13 8.43 -8.14
N PRO A 114 -2.65 8.11 -6.94
CA PRO A 114 -2.19 8.69 -5.67
C PRO A 114 -0.91 8.02 -5.14
N ILE A 115 0.06 7.79 -6.03
CA ILE A 115 1.38 7.25 -5.70
C ILE A 115 2.47 8.23 -6.14
N ASP A 116 3.55 8.26 -5.37
CA ASP A 116 4.79 8.90 -5.73
C ASP A 116 5.82 7.80 -6.01
N ILE A 117 6.22 7.61 -7.26
CA ILE A 117 7.14 6.54 -7.63
C ILE A 117 8.55 6.98 -7.21
N VAL A 118 9.10 6.32 -6.18
CA VAL A 118 10.40 6.69 -5.61
C VAL A 118 11.58 5.95 -6.25
N GLY A 119 11.30 4.98 -7.11
CA GLY A 119 12.31 4.25 -7.87
C GLY A 119 11.77 2.98 -8.50
N VAL A 120 12.59 2.34 -9.31
CA VAL A 120 12.31 1.03 -9.90
C VAL A 120 13.50 0.10 -9.67
N VAL A 121 13.22 -1.07 -9.11
CA VAL A 121 14.17 -2.16 -8.94
C VAL A 121 13.93 -3.21 -10.01
N SER A 122 15.00 -3.74 -10.60
CA SER A 122 14.89 -4.87 -11.52
C SER A 122 16.07 -5.81 -11.43
N ASN A 123 15.82 -7.10 -11.64
CA ASN A 123 16.88 -8.10 -11.80
C ASN A 123 17.42 -8.19 -13.25
N HIS A 124 17.01 -7.27 -14.12
CA HIS A 124 17.43 -7.12 -15.52
C HIS A 124 17.53 -5.64 -15.90
N GLU A 125 18.23 -5.29 -16.96
CA GLU A 125 18.32 -3.90 -17.45
C GLU A 125 17.25 -3.53 -18.49
N THR A 126 16.34 -4.46 -18.82
CA THR A 126 15.37 -4.35 -19.93
C THR A 126 14.57 -3.05 -19.95
N PHE A 127 14.20 -2.51 -18.79
CA PHE A 127 13.40 -1.28 -18.67
C PHE A 127 14.16 -0.08 -18.11
N LYS A 128 15.50 -0.14 -18.08
CA LYS A 128 16.32 0.98 -17.57
C LYS A 128 16.01 2.28 -18.31
N GLU A 129 16.09 2.24 -19.64
CA GLU A 129 15.91 3.42 -20.49
C GLU A 129 14.54 4.09 -20.30
N ILE A 130 13.45 3.32 -20.23
CA ILE A 130 12.10 3.89 -20.06
C ILE A 130 11.89 4.47 -18.65
N VAL A 131 12.49 3.87 -17.62
CA VAL A 131 12.40 4.36 -16.24
C VAL A 131 13.15 5.69 -16.12
N GLU A 132 14.39 5.73 -16.60
CA GLU A 132 15.23 6.94 -16.56
C GLU A 132 14.63 8.05 -17.45
N PHE A 133 14.07 7.71 -18.60
CA PHE A 133 13.35 8.67 -19.46
C PHE A 133 12.15 9.32 -18.73
N ASN A 134 11.49 8.60 -17.82
CA ASN A 134 10.42 9.15 -17.00
C ASN A 134 10.91 9.92 -15.77
N GLY A 135 12.22 10.01 -15.55
CA GLY A 135 12.84 10.76 -14.45
C GLY A 135 12.97 9.99 -13.14
N TYR A 136 12.77 8.67 -13.15
CA TYR A 136 12.87 7.83 -11.95
C TYR A 136 14.24 7.15 -11.86
N GLN A 137 14.69 6.87 -10.63
CA GLN A 137 15.90 6.10 -10.40
C GLN A 137 15.68 4.62 -10.75
N PHE A 138 16.63 4.04 -11.49
CA PHE A 138 16.63 2.62 -11.83
C PHE A 138 17.74 1.88 -11.07
N HIS A 139 17.38 0.84 -10.34
CA HIS A 139 18.30 0.00 -9.57
C HIS A 139 18.37 -1.39 -10.18
N HIS A 140 19.50 -1.71 -10.82
CA HIS A 140 19.75 -3.04 -11.36
C HIS A 140 20.35 -3.95 -10.28
N LEU A 141 19.56 -4.93 -9.84
CA LEU A 141 19.90 -5.89 -8.79
C LEU A 141 19.92 -7.33 -9.34
N PRO A 142 20.96 -7.73 -10.09
CA PRO A 142 21.07 -9.09 -10.62
C PRO A 142 21.30 -10.10 -9.50
N ILE A 143 20.80 -11.33 -9.68
CA ILE A 143 21.12 -12.45 -8.77
C ILE A 143 22.37 -13.14 -9.30
N ILE A 144 23.52 -12.82 -8.70
CA ILE A 144 24.83 -13.38 -9.05
C ILE A 144 25.10 -14.62 -8.19
N ASN A 145 25.62 -15.70 -8.78
CA ASN A 145 25.96 -16.94 -8.07
C ASN A 145 24.81 -17.54 -7.24
N ASN A 146 23.57 -17.28 -7.66
CA ASN A 146 22.36 -17.66 -6.91
C ASN A 146 22.28 -17.04 -5.50
N ASP A 147 23.03 -15.97 -5.22
CA ASP A 147 23.00 -15.25 -3.94
C ASP A 147 21.83 -14.27 -3.87
N LYS A 148 20.65 -14.84 -3.67
CA LYS A 148 19.41 -14.09 -3.51
C LYS A 148 19.36 -13.32 -2.19
N LYS A 149 20.04 -13.78 -1.14
CA LYS A 149 19.97 -13.17 0.19
C LYS A 149 20.63 -11.79 0.18
N SER A 150 21.78 -11.67 -0.48
CA SER A 150 22.45 -10.37 -0.63
C SER A 150 21.63 -9.43 -1.51
N GLN A 151 21.05 -9.94 -2.60
CA GLN A 151 20.18 -9.17 -3.49
C GLN A 151 18.94 -8.60 -2.77
N GLU A 152 18.27 -9.41 -1.96
CA GLU A 152 17.09 -8.98 -1.18
C GLU A 152 17.46 -7.99 -0.07
N LYS A 153 18.67 -8.11 0.50
CA LYS A 153 19.18 -7.14 1.47
C LYS A 153 19.35 -5.76 0.82
N GLU A 154 19.99 -5.71 -0.35
CA GLU A 154 20.17 -4.46 -1.11
C GLU A 154 18.82 -3.87 -1.57
N PHE A 155 17.90 -4.71 -2.04
CA PHE A 155 16.54 -4.28 -2.38
C PHE A 155 15.85 -3.64 -1.16
N HIS A 156 15.92 -4.27 0.01
CA HIS A 156 15.34 -3.69 1.22
C HIS A 156 16.02 -2.37 1.61
N GLU A 157 17.34 -2.27 1.52
CA GLU A 157 18.09 -1.05 1.83
C GLU A 157 17.69 0.11 0.89
N ILE A 158 17.54 -0.14 -0.41
CA ILE A 158 17.03 0.85 -1.38
C ILE A 158 15.64 1.33 -0.99
N ALA A 159 14.74 0.41 -0.64
CA ALA A 159 13.38 0.75 -0.27
C ALA A 159 13.32 1.61 1.01
N ILE A 160 14.18 1.34 1.99
CA ILE A 160 14.29 2.16 3.21
C ILE A 160 14.89 3.53 2.90
N GLN A 161 15.95 3.61 2.10
CA GLN A 161 16.59 4.87 1.73
C GLN A 161 15.67 5.78 0.91
N ALA A 162 14.83 5.19 0.06
CA ALA A 162 13.82 5.90 -0.71
C ALA A 162 12.56 6.24 0.10
N GLU A 163 12.51 5.88 1.38
CA GLU A 163 11.36 6.03 2.27
C GLU A 163 10.08 5.41 1.67
N ALA A 164 10.20 4.26 1.01
CA ALA A 164 9.06 3.59 0.39
C ALA A 164 8.05 3.14 1.46
N GLU A 165 6.80 3.51 1.26
CA GLU A 165 5.64 3.08 2.06
C GLU A 165 4.98 1.84 1.44
N LEU A 166 5.18 1.61 0.14
CA LEU A 166 4.61 0.49 -0.62
C LEU A 166 5.63 -0.09 -1.60
N ILE A 167 5.68 -1.42 -1.70
CA ILE A 167 6.34 -2.14 -2.80
C ILE A 167 5.28 -2.71 -3.74
N VAL A 168 5.44 -2.48 -5.05
CA VAL A 168 4.61 -3.10 -6.09
C VAL A 168 5.45 -4.05 -6.94
N LEU A 169 5.14 -5.34 -6.89
CA LEU A 169 5.76 -6.36 -7.74
C LEU A 169 5.06 -6.38 -9.10
N ALA A 170 5.42 -5.42 -9.96
CA ALA A 170 4.93 -5.29 -11.32
C ALA A 170 5.54 -6.38 -12.23
N ARG A 171 5.03 -7.61 -12.11
CA ARG A 171 5.56 -8.80 -12.82
C ARG A 171 7.02 -9.09 -12.47
N TYR A 172 7.38 -8.87 -11.20
CA TYR A 172 8.66 -9.31 -10.68
C TYR A 172 8.64 -10.84 -10.51
N MET A 173 9.51 -11.53 -11.24
CA MET A 173 9.45 -12.99 -11.40
C MET A 173 10.29 -13.75 -10.37
N GLN A 174 11.05 -13.05 -9.53
CA GLN A 174 11.76 -13.70 -8.43
C GLN A 174 10.79 -13.94 -7.28
N ILE A 175 10.74 -15.18 -6.81
CA ILE A 175 10.06 -15.53 -5.56
C ILE A 175 10.76 -14.72 -4.46
N LEU A 176 10.03 -14.08 -3.54
CA LEU A 176 10.64 -13.38 -2.40
C LEU A 176 10.83 -14.35 -1.22
N SER A 177 11.86 -14.16 -0.40
CA SER A 177 12.04 -14.93 0.82
C SER A 177 11.01 -14.57 1.89
N GLN A 178 10.82 -15.48 2.84
CA GLN A 178 9.94 -15.24 3.98
C GLN A 178 10.37 -14.02 4.80
N ASP A 179 11.68 -13.80 4.95
CA ASP A 179 12.23 -12.64 5.68
C ASP A 179 11.83 -11.33 5.01
N PHE A 180 12.01 -11.24 3.68
CA PHE A 180 11.63 -10.06 2.92
C PHE A 180 10.12 -9.78 3.00
N VAL A 181 9.29 -10.82 2.80
CA VAL A 181 7.83 -10.69 2.89
C VAL A 181 7.38 -10.25 4.28
N SER A 182 8.05 -10.73 5.33
CA SER A 182 7.70 -10.38 6.72
C SER A 182 8.01 -8.90 7.02
N LYS A 183 9.11 -8.36 6.49
CA LYS A 183 9.48 -6.94 6.62
C LYS A 183 8.52 -5.99 5.92
N TRP A 184 7.92 -6.44 4.81
CA TRP A 184 6.96 -5.66 4.00
C TRP A 184 5.53 -6.19 4.11
N SER A 185 5.20 -6.83 5.24
CA SER A 185 3.86 -7.37 5.48
C SER A 185 2.80 -6.27 5.35
N ASN A 186 1.75 -6.53 4.59
CA ASN A 186 0.68 -5.59 4.21
C ASN A 186 1.11 -4.39 3.32
N ASN A 187 2.40 -4.19 3.08
CA ASN A 187 2.95 -3.09 2.29
C ASN A 187 3.66 -3.58 1.01
N CYS A 188 3.29 -4.77 0.53
CA CYS A 188 3.82 -5.35 -0.70
C CYS A 188 2.67 -5.96 -1.50
N ILE A 189 2.43 -5.43 -2.70
CA ILE A 189 1.35 -5.86 -3.60
C ILE A 189 1.96 -6.61 -4.78
N ASN A 190 1.40 -7.79 -5.08
CA ASN A 190 1.80 -8.60 -6.22
C ASN A 190 0.66 -8.72 -7.25
N ILE A 191 1.01 -8.86 -8.52
CA ILE A 191 0.08 -9.19 -9.59
C ILE A 191 0.40 -10.55 -10.21
N HIS A 192 -0.53 -11.49 -10.07
CA HIS A 192 -0.45 -12.80 -10.71
C HIS A 192 -1.29 -12.81 -12.00
N HIS A 193 -0.79 -13.45 -13.05
CA HIS A 193 -1.47 -13.57 -14.36
C HIS A 193 -2.54 -14.67 -14.40
N SER A 194 -2.91 -15.22 -13.25
CA SER A 194 -3.91 -16.27 -13.14
C SER A 194 -4.85 -15.98 -11.99
N PHE A 195 -6.05 -16.52 -12.08
CA PHE A 195 -7.01 -16.56 -10.99
C PHE A 195 -6.49 -17.48 -9.88
N LEU A 196 -6.25 -16.89 -8.71
CA LEU A 196 -6.06 -17.65 -7.48
C LEU A 196 -7.42 -18.18 -6.99
N PRO A 197 -7.51 -19.42 -6.45
CA PRO A 197 -6.42 -20.37 -6.18
C PRO A 197 -6.10 -21.33 -7.35
N SER A 198 -6.77 -21.21 -8.50
CA SER A 198 -6.90 -22.24 -9.52
C SER A 198 -5.62 -22.63 -10.28
N PHE A 199 -4.63 -21.73 -10.40
CA PHE A 199 -3.35 -22.04 -11.08
C PHE A 199 -2.17 -21.46 -10.32
N LYS A 200 -1.57 -22.28 -9.44
CA LYS A 200 -0.32 -21.97 -8.74
C LYS A 200 0.88 -22.42 -9.58
N GLY A 201 1.97 -21.66 -9.55
CA GLY A 201 3.26 -22.03 -10.16
C GLY A 201 3.54 -21.39 -11.52
N SER A 202 4.61 -21.86 -12.19
CA SER A 202 5.03 -21.34 -13.49
C SER A 202 4.07 -21.77 -14.61
N LYS A 203 3.92 -20.91 -15.63
CA LYS A 203 3.09 -21.12 -16.84
C LYS A 203 1.57 -21.35 -16.63
N PRO A 204 0.84 -20.46 -15.93
CA PRO A 204 -0.62 -20.54 -15.77
C PRO A 204 -1.40 -20.52 -17.09
N TYR A 205 -0.94 -19.77 -18.09
CA TYR A 205 -1.57 -19.75 -19.42
C TYR A 205 -1.57 -21.14 -20.08
N HIS A 206 -0.49 -21.91 -19.93
CA HIS A 206 -0.45 -23.29 -20.42
C HIS A 206 -1.34 -24.22 -19.61
N GLN A 207 -1.44 -24.02 -18.28
CA GLN A 207 -2.35 -24.80 -17.44
C GLN A 207 -3.83 -24.52 -17.77
N ALA A 208 -4.17 -23.29 -18.14
CA ALA A 208 -5.52 -22.91 -18.57
C ALA A 208 -5.85 -23.46 -19.96
N TYR A 209 -4.92 -23.39 -20.91
CA TYR A 209 -5.11 -23.93 -22.26
C TYR A 209 -5.30 -25.46 -22.27
N ASN A 210 -4.60 -26.20 -21.41
CA ASN A 210 -4.74 -27.66 -21.32
C ASN A 210 -6.03 -28.13 -20.61
N LYS A 211 -6.83 -27.21 -20.05
CA LYS A 211 -8.13 -27.51 -19.42
C LYS A 211 -9.33 -27.06 -20.27
N ALA A 212 -9.10 -26.36 -21.38
CA ALA A 212 -10.10 -26.08 -22.41
C ALA A 212 -10.13 -27.22 -23.42
#